data_AF-A0A3L7TLH6-F1
#
_entry.id   AF-A0A3L7TLH6-F1
#
_cell.length_a   1.000
_cell.length_b   1.000
_cell.length_c   1.000
_cell.angle_alpha   90.00
_cell.angle_beta   90.00
_cell.angle_gamma   90.00
#
_symmetry.space_group_name_H-M   'P 1'
#
loop_
_entity.id
_entity.type
_entity.pdbx_description
1 polymer ?
#
loop_
_entity_poly.entity_id
_entity_poly.type
_entity_poly.pdbx_seq_one_letter_code
_entity_poly.pdbx_strand_id
1 'polypeptide(L)'
;MRSIPHLNELSLKYKTKGLVIMGISDETMGKVKPFVTKKGSAMSYPVAIDTSEKATTKNWREAAKQDGIPCAFVVRDSKIVWIGNPLDPKFDEVVVGTLTGRYNPDLNKRAEPLLRAAKDAVRIKNFKDAWKHYDDVIALDPKVFGAVSVLKYKTMLLDAKDPTGANAWGLQVCSASSADAVTLAELATLIVTDSAIAQPDYTLAETAATAALKAAPSPASKALLAEVNFKAGDAEKAAALQFEAWMAADPSEKAAFKSVLDQYKKSSAAKAKL
;
A
#
# COMPACT_ATOMS: atom_id res chain seq x y z
N MET A 1 -3.23 -26.97 -7.50
CA MET A 1 -3.83 -25.62 -7.39
C MET A 1 -2.73 -24.62 -7.02
N ARG A 2 -2.28 -23.81 -7.99
CA ARG A 2 -1.14 -22.88 -7.83
C ARG A 2 -1.49 -21.61 -7.04
N SER A 3 -2.78 -21.25 -6.95
CA SER A 3 -3.25 -20.05 -6.23
C SER A 3 -3.34 -20.22 -4.71
N ILE A 4 -3.47 -21.44 -4.17
CA ILE A 4 -3.67 -21.65 -2.73
C ILE A 4 -2.53 -21.06 -1.88
N PRO A 5 -1.23 -21.33 -2.16
CA PRO A 5 -0.14 -20.77 -1.34
C PRO A 5 -0.14 -19.24 -1.35
N HIS A 6 -0.37 -18.64 -2.52
CA HIS A 6 -0.44 -17.20 -2.70
C HIS A 6 -1.59 -16.56 -1.91
N LEU A 7 -2.81 -17.12 -2.02
CA LEU A 7 -3.96 -16.66 -1.25
C LEU A 7 -3.78 -16.86 0.26
N ASN A 8 -3.12 -17.95 0.68
CA ASN A 8 -2.81 -18.18 2.08
C ASN A 8 -1.84 -17.14 2.63
N GLU A 9 -0.81 -16.79 1.85
CA GLU A 9 0.14 -15.74 2.22
C GLU A 9 -0.57 -14.38 2.39
N LEU A 10 -1.40 -13.98 1.43
CA LEU A 10 -2.19 -12.75 1.54
C LEU A 10 -3.11 -12.78 2.75
N SER A 11 -3.82 -13.90 2.96
CA SER A 11 -4.74 -14.05 4.09
C SER A 11 -4.01 -13.88 5.41
N LEU A 12 -2.82 -14.45 5.59
CA LEU A 12 -2.05 -14.34 6.82
C LEU A 12 -1.48 -12.93 6.99
N LYS A 13 -0.92 -12.37 5.91
CA LYS A 13 -0.26 -11.06 5.91
C LYS A 13 -1.21 -9.90 6.22
N TYR A 14 -2.45 -9.97 5.74
CA TYR A 14 -3.42 -8.87 5.87
C TYR A 14 -4.59 -9.20 6.81
N LYS A 15 -4.56 -10.33 7.53
CA LYS A 15 -5.62 -10.73 8.48
C LYS A 15 -5.93 -9.64 9.50
N THR A 16 -4.90 -9.12 10.15
CA THR A 16 -5.01 -8.05 11.18
C THR A 16 -5.35 -6.69 10.57
N LYS A 17 -5.28 -6.58 9.24
CA LYS A 17 -5.60 -5.38 8.46
C LYS A 17 -7.00 -5.45 7.84
N GLY A 18 -7.80 -6.43 8.24
CA GLY A 18 -9.20 -6.58 7.83
C GLY A 18 -9.42 -7.42 6.57
N LEU A 19 -8.39 -8.05 6.00
CA LEU A 19 -8.58 -8.96 4.87
C LEU A 19 -9.17 -10.29 5.34
N VAL A 20 -10.28 -10.68 4.71
CA VAL A 20 -10.84 -12.03 4.83
C VAL A 20 -10.83 -12.68 3.47
N ILE A 21 -10.11 -13.80 3.35
CA ILE A 21 -10.16 -14.67 2.17
C ILE A 21 -11.07 -15.84 2.51
N MET A 22 -11.97 -16.19 1.60
CA MET A 22 -12.86 -17.34 1.71
C MET A 22 -12.82 -18.14 0.41
N GLY A 23 -12.46 -19.42 0.50
CA GLY A 23 -12.62 -20.35 -0.60
C GLY A 23 -14.08 -20.81 -0.69
N ILE A 24 -14.64 -20.87 -1.90
CA ILE A 24 -15.96 -21.47 -2.13
C ILE A 24 -15.76 -22.73 -2.96
N SER A 25 -16.37 -23.83 -2.51
CA SER A 25 -16.31 -25.13 -3.18
C SER A 25 -17.70 -25.64 -3.48
N ASP A 26 -17.95 -26.10 -4.71
CA ASP A 26 -19.18 -26.79 -5.10
C ASP A 26 -19.11 -28.31 -4.87
N GLU A 27 -17.99 -28.81 -4.34
CA GLU A 27 -17.82 -30.19 -3.88
C GLU A 27 -18.42 -30.42 -2.49
N THR A 28 -18.74 -31.68 -2.18
CA THR A 28 -19.35 -32.04 -0.90
C THR A 28 -18.39 -31.87 0.28
N MET A 29 -18.96 -31.67 1.48
CA MET A 29 -18.21 -31.63 2.74
C MET A 29 -17.27 -32.84 2.92
N GLY A 30 -17.70 -34.03 2.49
CA GLY A 30 -16.90 -35.26 2.56
C GLY A 30 -15.62 -35.24 1.71
N LYS A 31 -15.59 -34.45 0.64
CA LYS A 31 -14.38 -34.24 -0.18
C LYS A 31 -13.54 -33.07 0.32
N VAL A 32 -14.20 -31.96 0.69
CA VAL A 32 -13.52 -30.72 1.06
C VAL A 32 -12.83 -30.84 2.40
N LYS A 33 -13.45 -31.45 3.42
CA LYS A 33 -12.87 -31.56 4.76
C LYS A 33 -11.53 -32.32 4.75
N PRO A 34 -11.41 -33.52 4.16
CA PRO A 34 -10.11 -34.20 4.04
C PRO A 34 -9.08 -33.38 3.24
N PHE A 35 -9.50 -32.67 2.19
CA PHE A 35 -8.61 -31.84 1.40
C PHE A 35 -8.01 -30.69 2.21
N VAL A 36 -8.85 -29.94 2.94
CA VAL A 36 -8.41 -28.83 3.79
C VAL A 36 -7.55 -29.35 4.95
N THR A 37 -7.95 -30.45 5.61
CA THR A 37 -7.14 -31.09 6.65
C THR A 37 -5.77 -31.51 6.13
N LYS A 38 -5.68 -32.09 4.92
CA LYS A 38 -4.41 -32.46 4.29
C LYS A 38 -3.53 -31.24 3.97
N LYS A 39 -4.12 -30.08 3.69
CA LYS A 39 -3.37 -28.84 3.43
C LYS A 39 -2.86 -28.17 4.70
N GLY A 40 -3.56 -28.31 5.82
CA GLY A 40 -3.14 -27.77 7.11
C GLY A 40 -2.79 -26.28 7.02
N SER A 41 -1.63 -25.89 7.56
CA SER A 41 -1.17 -24.50 7.59
C SER A 41 -0.95 -23.85 6.21
N ALA A 42 -0.84 -24.65 5.14
CA ALA A 42 -0.70 -24.15 3.77
C ALA A 42 -2.04 -23.62 3.18
N MET A 43 -3.16 -23.83 3.87
CA MET A 43 -4.49 -23.34 3.50
C MET A 43 -5.30 -23.02 4.77
N SER A 44 -4.90 -21.95 5.46
CA SER A 44 -5.42 -21.53 6.76
C SER A 44 -6.69 -20.67 6.68
N TYR A 45 -7.07 -20.22 5.49
CA TYR A 45 -8.30 -19.46 5.27
C TYR A 45 -9.53 -20.37 5.21
N PRO A 46 -10.71 -19.88 5.65
CA PRO A 46 -11.94 -20.67 5.65
C PRO A 46 -12.37 -21.10 4.24
N VAL A 47 -12.94 -22.30 4.15
CA VAL A 47 -13.58 -22.82 2.93
C VAL A 47 -15.04 -23.10 3.21
N ALA A 48 -15.92 -22.43 2.48
CA ALA A 48 -17.35 -22.69 2.50
C ALA A 48 -17.73 -23.69 1.42
N ILE A 49 -18.74 -24.50 1.73
CA ILE A 49 -19.41 -25.36 0.76
C ILE A 49 -20.57 -24.56 0.18
N ASP A 50 -20.65 -24.49 -1.15
CA ASP A 50 -21.77 -23.88 -1.85
C ASP A 50 -23.06 -24.66 -1.53
N THR A 51 -24.21 -24.04 -1.77
CA THR A 51 -25.49 -24.72 -1.56
C THR A 51 -25.63 -25.90 -2.52
N SER A 52 -26.57 -26.82 -2.24
CA SER A 52 -26.86 -27.94 -3.16
C SER A 52 -27.26 -27.47 -4.57
N GLU A 53 -27.80 -26.26 -4.68
CA GLU A 53 -28.17 -25.61 -5.94
C GLU A 53 -27.00 -24.86 -6.60
N LYS A 54 -25.81 -24.87 -5.98
CA LYS A 54 -24.62 -24.14 -6.42
C LYS A 54 -24.89 -22.63 -6.58
N ALA A 55 -25.60 -22.06 -5.61
CA ALA A 55 -26.09 -20.68 -5.70
C ALA A 55 -24.95 -19.65 -5.84
N THR A 56 -23.83 -19.81 -5.13
CA THR A 56 -22.69 -18.89 -5.26
C THR A 56 -22.05 -19.04 -6.64
N THR A 57 -21.82 -20.26 -7.10
CA THR A 57 -21.32 -20.56 -8.44
C THR A 57 -22.17 -19.89 -9.53
N LYS A 58 -23.49 -20.06 -9.48
CA LYS A 58 -24.42 -19.49 -10.47
C LYS A 58 -24.48 -17.97 -10.40
N ASN A 59 -24.71 -17.42 -9.20
CA ASN A 59 -24.98 -15.99 -9.04
C ASN A 59 -23.73 -15.10 -9.10
N TRP A 60 -22.53 -15.68 -8.98
CA TRP A 60 -21.28 -14.95 -9.04
C TRP A 60 -20.47 -15.34 -10.27
N ARG A 61 -20.02 -16.60 -10.34
CA ARG A 61 -19.08 -17.04 -11.39
C ARG A 61 -19.75 -17.06 -12.76
N GLU A 62 -20.87 -17.75 -12.89
CA GLU A 62 -21.60 -17.84 -14.17
C GLU A 62 -22.22 -16.51 -14.57
N ALA A 63 -22.82 -15.78 -13.62
CA ALA A 63 -23.37 -14.44 -13.86
C ALA A 63 -22.31 -13.44 -14.35
N ALA A 64 -21.08 -13.54 -13.84
CA ALA A 64 -19.93 -12.75 -14.30
C ALA A 64 -19.22 -13.34 -15.53
N LYS A 65 -19.78 -14.39 -16.15
CA LYS A 65 -19.23 -15.10 -17.32
C LYS A 65 -17.77 -15.55 -17.12
N GLN A 66 -17.46 -16.03 -15.91
CA GLN A 66 -16.14 -16.56 -15.55
C GLN A 66 -16.09 -18.07 -15.80
N ASP A 67 -15.57 -18.48 -16.95
CA ASP A 67 -15.56 -19.90 -17.35
C ASP A 67 -14.36 -20.70 -16.82
N GLY A 68 -13.38 -20.03 -16.19
CA GLY A 68 -12.11 -20.63 -15.76
C GLY A 68 -11.88 -20.60 -14.26
N ILE A 69 -11.07 -21.57 -13.77
CA ILE A 69 -10.46 -21.54 -12.44
C ILE A 69 -8.94 -21.42 -12.55
N PRO A 70 -8.27 -20.69 -11.63
CA PRO A 70 -8.83 -20.00 -10.48
C PRO A 70 -9.51 -18.67 -10.85
N CYS A 71 -10.60 -18.36 -10.15
CA CYS A 71 -11.33 -17.09 -10.25
C CYS A 71 -11.52 -16.53 -8.83
N ALA A 72 -11.35 -15.23 -8.67
CA ALA A 72 -11.54 -14.50 -7.43
C ALA A 72 -12.39 -13.26 -7.65
N PHE A 73 -13.13 -12.90 -6.62
CA PHE A 73 -13.93 -11.68 -6.53
C PHE A 73 -13.40 -10.88 -5.34
N VAL A 74 -13.05 -9.62 -5.56
CA VAL A 74 -12.72 -8.70 -4.47
C VAL A 74 -13.96 -7.89 -4.17
N VAL A 75 -14.40 -7.92 -2.91
CA VAL A 75 -15.65 -7.31 -2.45
C VAL A 75 -15.34 -6.33 -1.33
N ARG A 76 -15.87 -5.11 -1.45
CA ARG A 76 -15.81 -4.08 -0.40
C ARG A 76 -17.13 -3.32 -0.38
N ASP A 77 -17.67 -3.07 0.81
CA ASP A 77 -18.93 -2.34 1.01
C ASP A 77 -20.09 -2.91 0.17
N SER A 78 -20.20 -4.25 0.17
CA SER A 78 -21.18 -5.03 -0.59
C SER A 78 -21.13 -4.85 -2.12
N LYS A 79 -20.04 -4.28 -2.65
CA LYS A 79 -19.79 -4.12 -4.09
C LYS A 79 -18.62 -4.98 -4.53
N ILE A 80 -18.75 -5.62 -5.68
CA ILE A 80 -17.63 -6.25 -6.35
C ILE A 80 -16.78 -5.14 -6.98
N VAL A 81 -15.55 -5.00 -6.53
CA VAL A 81 -14.61 -4.01 -7.06
C VAL A 81 -13.67 -4.61 -8.11
N TRP A 82 -13.56 -5.94 -8.16
CA TRP A 82 -12.73 -6.64 -9.14
C TRP A 82 -13.15 -8.11 -9.29
N ILE A 83 -13.00 -8.64 -10.51
CA ILE A 83 -13.24 -10.03 -10.89
C ILE A 83 -12.10 -10.48 -11.78
N GLY A 84 -11.51 -11.65 -11.52
CA GLY A 84 -10.50 -12.21 -12.40
C GLY A 84 -9.69 -13.35 -11.80
N ASN A 85 -8.53 -13.63 -12.39
CA ASN A 85 -7.63 -14.69 -11.93
C ASN A 85 -6.77 -14.18 -10.76
N PRO A 86 -6.77 -14.82 -9.57
CA PRO A 86 -5.96 -14.39 -8.42
C PRO A 86 -4.44 -14.57 -8.63
N LEU A 87 -3.99 -15.03 -9.80
CA LEU A 87 -2.59 -15.04 -10.21
C LEU A 87 -2.26 -13.91 -11.20
N ASP A 88 -3.23 -13.04 -11.51
CA ASP A 88 -2.98 -11.83 -12.28
C ASP A 88 -2.00 -10.93 -11.51
N PRO A 89 -0.95 -10.38 -12.17
CA PRO A 89 0.00 -9.48 -11.52
C PRO A 89 -0.62 -8.28 -10.79
N LYS A 90 -1.82 -7.84 -11.20
CA LYS A 90 -2.54 -6.73 -10.57
C LYS A 90 -3.33 -7.15 -9.33
N PHE A 91 -3.52 -8.44 -9.07
CA PHE A 91 -4.42 -8.91 -8.01
C PHE A 91 -4.03 -8.36 -6.63
N ASP A 92 -2.74 -8.42 -6.27
CA ASP A 92 -2.24 -7.91 -4.99
C ASP A 92 -2.43 -6.40 -4.87
N GLU A 93 -2.18 -5.67 -5.95
CA GLU A 93 -2.42 -4.22 -6.00
C GLU A 93 -3.89 -3.89 -5.77
N VAL A 94 -4.81 -4.66 -6.37
CA VAL A 94 -6.24 -4.50 -6.15
C VAL A 94 -6.61 -4.83 -4.70
N VAL A 95 -6.11 -5.93 -4.13
CA VAL A 95 -6.42 -6.32 -2.74
C VAL A 95 -5.92 -5.26 -1.77
N VAL A 96 -4.65 -4.88 -1.87
CA VAL A 96 -4.04 -3.88 -0.99
C VAL A 96 -4.68 -2.51 -1.19
N GLY A 97 -4.85 -2.08 -2.44
CA GLY A 97 -5.50 -0.82 -2.76
C GLY A 97 -6.96 -0.80 -2.30
N THR A 98 -7.66 -1.92 -2.39
CA THR A 98 -9.00 -2.04 -1.82
C THR A 98 -8.94 -1.87 -0.32
N LEU A 99 -8.06 -2.58 0.41
CA LEU A 99 -7.92 -2.47 1.87
C LEU A 99 -7.61 -1.04 2.34
N THR A 100 -6.71 -0.35 1.65
CA THR A 100 -6.27 1.02 2.00
C THR A 100 -7.22 2.11 1.49
N GLY A 101 -8.22 1.77 0.66
CA GLY A 101 -9.10 2.74 0.03
C GLY A 101 -8.44 3.51 -1.12
N ARG A 102 -7.40 2.93 -1.73
CA ARG A 102 -6.68 3.39 -2.92
C ARG A 102 -7.17 2.78 -4.23
N TYR A 103 -8.18 1.92 -4.18
CA TYR A 103 -8.71 1.27 -5.37
C TYR A 103 -10.20 1.51 -5.53
N ASN A 104 -10.57 2.05 -6.68
CA ASN A 104 -11.95 2.12 -7.15
C ASN A 104 -11.95 1.94 -8.67
N PRO A 105 -12.61 0.89 -9.21
CA PRO A 105 -12.52 0.57 -10.63
C PRO A 105 -13.09 1.67 -11.53
N ASP A 106 -14.19 2.32 -11.13
CA ASP A 106 -14.84 3.37 -11.91
C ASP A 106 -13.99 4.63 -11.95
N LEU A 107 -13.44 5.03 -10.81
CA LEU A 107 -12.53 6.17 -10.73
C LEU A 107 -11.24 5.89 -11.48
N ASN A 108 -10.67 4.70 -11.34
CA ASN A 108 -9.43 4.32 -12.05
C ASN A 108 -9.62 4.37 -13.57
N LYS A 109 -10.77 3.90 -14.07
CA LYS A 109 -11.11 4.00 -15.50
C LYS A 109 -11.22 5.45 -15.98
N ARG A 110 -11.76 6.35 -15.15
CA ARG A 110 -11.85 7.80 -15.44
C ARG A 110 -10.49 8.48 -15.38
N ALA A 111 -9.63 8.06 -14.46
CA ALA A 111 -8.29 8.61 -14.28
C ALA A 111 -7.31 8.16 -15.38
N GLU A 112 -7.48 6.98 -15.96
CA GLU A 112 -6.57 6.41 -16.96
C GLU A 112 -6.24 7.35 -18.14
N PRO A 113 -7.21 7.95 -18.86
CA PRO A 113 -6.90 8.89 -19.95
C PRO A 113 -6.19 10.16 -19.46
N LEU A 114 -6.52 10.65 -18.26
CA LEU A 114 -5.88 11.84 -17.68
C LEU A 114 -4.43 11.55 -17.29
N LEU A 115 -4.18 10.40 -16.65
CA LEU A 115 -2.82 9.96 -16.31
C LEU A 115 -1.98 9.71 -17.56
N ARG A 116 -2.58 9.21 -18.64
CA ARG A 116 -1.90 9.09 -19.93
C ARG A 116 -1.54 10.46 -20.49
N ALA A 117 -2.47 11.41 -20.49
CA ALA A 117 -2.22 12.78 -20.94
C ALA A 117 -1.14 13.48 -20.09
N ALA A 118 -1.16 13.30 -18.76
CA ALA A 118 -0.11 13.78 -17.86
C ALA A 118 1.27 13.26 -18.26
N LYS A 119 1.39 11.94 -18.46
CA LYS A 119 2.66 11.30 -18.87
C LYS A 119 3.14 11.80 -20.24
N ASP A 120 2.23 11.96 -21.20
CA ASP A 120 2.56 12.49 -22.52
C ASP A 120 3.04 13.95 -22.42
N ALA A 121 2.39 14.77 -21.59
CA ALA A 121 2.78 16.16 -21.32
C ALA A 121 4.16 16.26 -20.65
N VAL A 122 4.45 15.40 -19.65
CA VAL A 122 5.79 15.31 -19.02
C VAL A 122 6.85 14.97 -20.06
N ARG A 123 6.59 14.00 -20.96
CA ARG A 123 7.54 13.57 -22.00
C ARG A 123 7.95 14.72 -22.92
N ILE A 124 7.02 15.62 -23.25
CA ILE A 124 7.28 16.80 -24.09
C ILE A 124 7.63 18.06 -23.26
N LYS A 125 7.88 17.90 -21.95
CA LYS A 125 8.20 18.98 -20.99
C LYS A 125 7.12 20.07 -20.89
N ASN A 126 5.87 19.75 -21.24
CA ASN A 126 4.73 20.63 -21.00
C ASN A 126 4.22 20.43 -19.57
N PHE A 127 5.01 20.87 -18.58
CA PHE A 127 4.71 20.64 -17.18
C PHE A 127 3.42 21.32 -16.72
N LYS A 128 3.07 22.48 -17.29
CA LYS A 128 1.81 23.16 -16.99
C LYS A 128 0.60 22.27 -17.29
N ASP A 129 0.61 21.59 -18.43
CA ASP A 129 -0.47 20.65 -18.79
C ASP A 129 -0.40 19.37 -17.95
N ALA A 130 0.80 18.87 -17.64
CA ALA A 130 0.97 17.74 -16.74
C ALA A 130 0.36 17.99 -15.35
N TRP A 131 0.59 19.18 -14.76
CA TRP A 131 0.02 19.56 -13.47
C TRP A 131 -1.50 19.58 -13.51
N LYS A 132 -2.08 20.14 -14.58
CA LYS A 132 -3.53 20.13 -14.78
C LYS A 132 -4.09 18.71 -14.77
N HIS A 133 -3.52 17.81 -15.57
CA HIS A 133 -4.01 16.42 -15.62
C HIS A 133 -3.84 15.67 -14.30
N TYR A 134 -2.73 15.89 -13.57
CA TYR A 134 -2.58 15.33 -12.23
C TYR A 134 -3.61 15.89 -11.24
N ASP A 135 -3.86 17.19 -11.28
CA ASP A 135 -4.85 17.85 -10.41
C ASP A 135 -6.27 17.37 -10.73
N ASP A 136 -6.61 17.20 -12.01
CA ASP A 136 -7.90 16.65 -12.45
C ASP A 136 -8.09 15.21 -11.94
N VAL A 137 -7.02 14.39 -11.91
CA VAL A 137 -7.07 13.03 -11.33
C VAL A 137 -7.25 13.08 -9.82
N ILE A 138 -6.46 13.90 -9.11
CA ILE A 138 -6.55 14.03 -7.64
C ILE A 138 -7.95 14.52 -7.24
N ALA A 139 -8.55 15.43 -8.02
CA ALA A 139 -9.88 15.96 -7.79
C ALA A 139 -11.01 14.91 -7.97
N LEU A 140 -10.77 13.80 -8.68
CA LEU A 140 -11.76 12.71 -8.78
C LEU A 140 -12.04 12.09 -7.41
N ASP A 141 -10.99 11.85 -6.63
CA ASP A 141 -11.03 11.44 -5.23
C ASP A 141 -9.62 11.55 -4.62
N PRO A 142 -9.36 12.52 -3.71
CA PRO A 142 -8.03 12.74 -3.16
C PRO A 142 -7.48 11.56 -2.36
N LYS A 143 -8.35 10.71 -1.82
CA LYS A 143 -7.95 9.51 -1.10
C LYS A 143 -7.58 8.42 -2.10
N VAL A 144 -8.41 8.10 -3.08
CA VAL A 144 -8.08 7.05 -4.06
C VAL A 144 -6.78 7.40 -4.80
N PHE A 145 -6.60 8.67 -5.16
CA PHE A 145 -5.47 9.15 -5.95
C PHE A 145 -4.35 9.82 -5.14
N GLY A 146 -4.22 9.51 -3.84
CA GLY A 146 -3.13 10.02 -3.01
C GLY A 146 -1.73 9.78 -3.60
N ALA A 147 -1.52 8.62 -4.23
CA ALA A 147 -0.27 8.30 -4.93
C ALA A 147 0.04 9.24 -6.11
N VAL A 148 -1.00 9.83 -6.72
CA VAL A 148 -0.82 10.83 -7.81
C VAL A 148 -0.31 12.15 -7.25
N SER A 149 -0.71 12.53 -6.03
CA SER A 149 -0.13 13.67 -5.32
C SER A 149 1.37 13.49 -5.08
N VAL A 150 1.79 12.29 -4.67
CA VAL A 150 3.19 11.92 -4.48
C VAL A 150 3.95 11.84 -5.82
N LEU A 151 3.31 11.32 -6.87
CA LEU A 151 3.89 11.33 -8.22
C LEU A 151 4.10 12.75 -8.76
N LYS A 152 3.15 13.66 -8.51
CA LYS A 152 3.28 15.07 -8.89
C LYS A 152 4.47 15.72 -8.19
N TYR A 153 4.66 15.48 -6.89
CA TYR A 153 5.86 15.90 -6.15
C TYR A 153 7.14 15.39 -6.82
N LYS A 154 7.22 14.08 -7.09
CA LYS A 154 8.39 13.47 -7.73
C LYS A 154 8.68 14.08 -9.10
N THR A 155 7.64 14.28 -9.91
CA THR A 155 7.75 14.83 -11.26
C THR A 155 8.25 16.27 -11.22
N MET A 156 7.79 17.09 -10.26
CA MET A 156 8.29 18.45 -10.08
C MET A 156 9.78 18.44 -9.75
N LEU A 157 10.18 17.58 -8.81
CA LEU A 157 11.55 17.52 -8.33
C LEU A 157 12.53 17.00 -9.39
N LEU A 158 12.19 15.90 -10.07
CA LEU A 158 13.12 15.16 -10.92
C LEU A 158 13.01 15.55 -12.40
N ASP A 159 11.80 15.62 -12.95
CA ASP A 159 11.58 15.88 -14.37
C ASP A 159 11.60 17.39 -14.68
N ALA A 160 10.88 18.18 -13.87
CA ALA A 160 10.85 19.63 -14.02
C ALA A 160 12.06 20.34 -13.39
N LYS A 161 12.83 19.63 -12.55
CA LYS A 161 13.98 20.16 -11.80
C LYS A 161 13.62 21.41 -10.97
N ASP A 162 12.43 21.36 -10.37
CA ASP A 162 11.85 22.45 -9.59
C ASP A 162 11.75 22.04 -8.11
N PRO A 163 12.85 22.09 -7.34
CA PRO A 163 12.83 21.72 -5.93
C PRO A 163 11.96 22.67 -5.08
N THR A 164 11.87 23.95 -5.44
CA THR A 164 11.05 24.93 -4.74
C THR A 164 9.56 24.63 -4.93
N GLY A 165 9.12 24.37 -6.17
CA GLY A 165 7.75 23.96 -6.46
C GLY A 165 7.41 22.60 -5.86
N ALA A 166 8.34 21.64 -5.91
CA ALA A 166 8.17 20.35 -5.27
C ALA A 166 7.99 20.49 -3.75
N ASN A 167 8.82 21.28 -3.06
CA ASN A 167 8.67 21.54 -1.62
C ASN A 167 7.31 22.18 -1.31
N ALA A 168 6.92 23.23 -2.04
CA ALA A 168 5.65 23.91 -1.83
C ALA A 168 4.45 22.96 -2.02
N TRP A 169 4.48 22.14 -3.06
CA TRP A 169 3.49 21.10 -3.30
C TRP A 169 3.50 20.02 -2.20
N GLY A 170 4.67 19.57 -1.75
CA GLY A 170 4.79 18.60 -0.67
C GLY A 170 4.15 19.10 0.63
N LEU A 171 4.37 20.36 1.00
CA LEU A 171 3.73 20.99 2.16
C LEU A 171 2.20 21.08 1.99
N GLN A 172 1.73 21.36 0.77
CA GLN A 172 0.30 21.33 0.44
C GLN A 172 -0.28 19.92 0.62
N VAL A 173 0.42 18.87 0.15
CA VAL A 173 0.01 17.48 0.36
C VAL A 173 -0.06 17.16 1.85
N CYS A 174 0.95 17.52 2.64
CA CYS A 174 0.93 17.33 4.09
C CYS A 174 -0.29 17.97 4.76
N SER A 175 -0.68 19.16 4.30
CA SER A 175 -1.84 19.89 4.84
C SER A 175 -3.18 19.29 4.38
N ALA A 176 -3.33 19.03 3.08
CA ALA A 176 -4.57 18.56 2.47
C ALA A 176 -4.88 17.08 2.79
N SER A 177 -3.85 16.27 2.99
CA SER A 177 -3.95 14.84 3.28
C SER A 177 -3.73 14.52 4.76
N SER A 178 -3.99 15.47 5.67
CA SER A 178 -3.69 15.33 7.10
C SER A 178 -4.38 14.14 7.81
N ALA A 179 -5.50 13.65 7.29
CA ALA A 179 -6.19 12.45 7.77
C ALA A 179 -5.83 11.16 6.99
N ASP A 180 -4.96 11.27 5.98
CA ASP A 180 -4.60 10.21 5.07
C ASP A 180 -3.16 9.75 5.31
N ALA A 181 -3.01 8.92 6.33
CA ALA A 181 -1.72 8.38 6.76
C ALA A 181 -0.94 7.68 5.64
N VAL A 182 -1.63 7.06 4.67
CA VAL A 182 -0.99 6.32 3.58
C VAL A 182 -0.29 7.27 2.61
N THR A 183 -0.93 8.38 2.21
CA THR A 183 -0.32 9.38 1.30
C THR A 183 0.89 10.04 1.97
N LEU A 184 0.73 10.39 3.25
CA LEU A 184 1.78 11.01 4.05
C LEU A 184 2.99 10.07 4.22
N ALA A 185 2.73 8.79 4.48
CA ALA A 185 3.78 7.78 4.59
C ALA A 185 4.49 7.54 3.25
N GLU A 186 3.75 7.49 2.14
CA GLU A 186 4.30 7.35 0.79
C GLU A 186 5.20 8.55 0.42
N LEU A 187 4.78 9.78 0.74
CA LEU A 187 5.60 10.97 0.53
C LEU A 187 6.91 10.92 1.33
N ALA A 188 6.83 10.64 2.63
CA ALA A 188 8.02 10.53 3.48
C ALA A 188 8.97 9.43 3.00
N THR A 189 8.43 8.26 2.65
CA THR A 189 9.18 7.12 2.14
C THR A 189 9.88 7.47 0.83
N LEU A 190 9.16 8.08 -0.12
CA LEU A 190 9.73 8.51 -1.40
C LEU A 190 10.95 9.38 -1.18
N ILE A 191 10.84 10.41 -0.33
CA ILE A 191 11.91 11.39 -0.11
C ILE A 191 13.19 10.72 0.40
N VAL A 192 13.08 9.75 1.30
CA VAL A 192 14.26 9.17 1.99
C VAL A 192 14.79 7.87 1.36
N THR A 193 14.04 7.27 0.42
CA THR A 193 14.41 5.98 -0.20
C THR A 193 14.70 6.06 -1.69
N ASP A 194 14.17 7.06 -2.41
CA ASP A 194 14.39 7.17 -3.85
C ASP A 194 15.79 7.70 -4.16
N SER A 195 16.64 6.82 -4.68
CA SER A 195 18.03 7.14 -5.02
C SER A 195 18.18 8.19 -6.13
N ALA A 196 17.12 8.49 -6.90
CA ALA A 196 17.16 9.57 -7.88
C ALA A 196 17.12 10.96 -7.22
N ILE A 197 16.70 11.06 -5.97
CA ILE A 197 16.67 12.31 -5.20
C ILE A 197 18.05 12.53 -4.57
N ALA A 198 18.89 13.32 -5.26
CA ALA A 198 20.25 13.60 -4.80
C ALA A 198 20.30 14.42 -3.50
N GLN A 199 19.30 15.28 -3.26
CA GLN A 199 19.19 16.11 -2.07
C GLN A 199 17.80 15.94 -1.45
N PRO A 200 17.60 14.89 -0.62
CA PRO A 200 16.34 14.68 0.08
C PRO A 200 15.98 15.86 0.99
N ASP A 201 14.72 16.29 0.92
CA ASP A 201 14.17 17.28 1.84
C ASP A 201 13.73 16.59 3.14
N TYR A 202 14.68 16.41 4.06
CA TYR A 202 14.42 15.71 5.33
C TYR A 202 13.42 16.44 6.22
N THR A 203 13.29 17.76 6.12
CA THR A 203 12.31 18.54 6.89
C THR A 203 10.89 18.24 6.39
N LEU A 204 10.68 18.20 5.08
CA LEU A 204 9.41 17.77 4.50
C LEU A 204 9.10 16.31 4.82
N ALA A 205 10.10 15.41 4.73
CA ALA A 205 9.93 14.00 5.08
C ALA A 205 9.54 13.81 6.54
N GLU A 206 10.15 14.57 7.47
CA GLU A 206 9.81 14.50 8.89
C GLU A 206 8.40 15.02 9.15
N THR A 207 8.02 16.10 8.47
CA THR A 207 6.66 16.67 8.51
C THR A 207 5.63 15.63 8.06
N ALA A 208 5.88 14.98 6.92
CA ALA A 208 5.01 13.95 6.37
C ALA A 208 4.93 12.70 7.27
N ALA A 209 6.07 12.19 7.74
CA ALA A 209 6.09 11.01 8.63
C ALA A 209 5.44 11.28 10.00
N THR A 210 5.61 12.48 10.55
CA THR A 210 4.95 12.90 11.80
C THR A 210 3.44 12.98 11.61
N ALA A 211 2.98 13.57 10.51
CA ALA A 211 1.56 13.62 10.18
C ALA A 211 0.98 12.22 9.94
N ALA A 212 1.72 11.32 9.28
CA ALA A 212 1.32 9.94 9.06
C ALA A 212 1.16 9.18 10.39
N LEU A 213 2.13 9.31 11.30
CA LEU A 213 2.07 8.74 12.64
C LEU A 213 0.87 9.26 13.43
N LYS A 214 0.55 10.54 13.33
CA LYS A 214 -0.62 11.13 13.98
C LYS A 214 -1.93 10.60 13.39
N ALA A 215 -2.02 10.48 12.07
CA ALA A 215 -3.24 10.04 11.38
C ALA A 215 -3.53 8.54 11.58
N ALA A 216 -2.49 7.70 11.65
CA ALA A 216 -2.61 6.27 11.96
C ALA A 216 -1.45 5.80 12.83
N PRO A 217 -1.57 5.91 14.18
CA PRO A 217 -0.53 5.46 15.10
C PRO A 217 -0.32 3.95 15.01
N SER A 218 0.91 3.53 14.72
CA SER A 218 1.30 2.12 14.65
C SER A 218 2.82 1.97 14.86
N PRO A 219 3.31 0.77 15.18
CA PRO A 219 4.74 0.49 15.17
C PRO A 219 5.39 0.88 13.84
N ALA A 220 4.76 0.55 12.71
CA ALA A 220 5.26 0.84 11.37
C ALA A 220 5.35 2.35 11.08
N SER A 221 4.31 3.14 11.42
CA SER A 221 4.35 4.59 11.21
C SER A 221 5.38 5.29 12.12
N LYS A 222 5.64 4.74 13.31
CA LYS A 222 6.72 5.22 14.18
C LYS A 222 8.11 4.86 13.64
N ALA A 223 8.28 3.65 13.13
CA ALA A 223 9.52 3.22 12.48
C ALA A 223 9.85 4.04 11.22
N LEU A 224 8.84 4.45 10.44
CA LEU A 224 9.04 5.36 9.32
C LEU A 224 9.60 6.72 9.80
N LEU A 225 9.04 7.29 10.86
CA LEU A 225 9.59 8.53 11.45
C LEU A 225 11.03 8.32 11.96
N ALA A 226 11.33 7.15 12.53
CA ALA A 226 12.69 6.79 12.93
C ALA A 226 13.64 6.73 11.72
N GLU A 227 13.23 6.11 10.62
CA GLU A 227 14.01 6.04 9.39
C GLU A 227 14.31 7.42 8.80
N VAL A 228 13.31 8.30 8.78
CA VAL A 228 13.49 9.69 8.33
C VAL A 228 14.55 10.41 9.18
N ASN A 229 14.47 10.31 10.51
CA ASN A 229 15.45 10.94 11.41
C ASN A 229 16.85 10.33 11.24
N PHE A 230 16.93 9.01 11.02
CA PHE A 230 18.20 8.35 10.76
C PHE A 230 18.86 8.87 9.48
N LYS A 231 18.09 9.00 8.41
CA LYS A 231 18.54 9.52 7.11
C LYS A 231 18.92 11.00 7.17
N ALA A 232 18.24 11.77 8.03
CA ALA A 232 18.58 13.15 8.36
C ALA A 232 19.86 13.29 9.22
N GLY A 233 20.45 12.18 9.69
CA GLY A 233 21.68 12.18 10.49
C GLY A 233 21.48 12.24 12.00
N ASP A 234 20.24 12.11 12.47
CA ASP A 234 19.87 12.04 13.89
C ASP A 234 19.64 10.58 14.32
N ALA A 235 20.76 9.85 14.43
CA ALA A 235 20.75 8.45 14.83
C ALA A 235 20.27 8.22 16.28
N GLU A 236 20.39 9.22 17.15
CA GLU A 236 19.94 9.13 18.54
C GLU A 236 18.41 9.14 18.61
N LYS A 237 17.77 10.15 18.00
CA LYS A 237 16.32 10.22 17.91
C LYS A 237 15.74 9.05 17.13
N ALA A 238 16.39 8.63 16.04
CA ALA A 238 16.00 7.42 15.32
C ALA A 238 16.02 6.17 16.21
N ALA A 239 17.06 5.96 17.01
CA ALA A 239 17.13 4.82 17.92
C ALA A 239 16.05 4.86 19.01
N ALA A 240 15.73 6.05 19.54
CA ALA A 240 14.65 6.21 20.51
C ALA A 240 13.27 5.84 19.91
N LEU A 241 12.94 6.42 18.76
CA LEU A 241 11.68 6.15 18.04
C LEU A 241 11.56 4.67 17.64
N GLN A 242 12.66 4.08 17.13
CA GLN A 242 12.68 2.68 16.72
C GLN A 242 12.56 1.72 17.91
N PHE A 243 13.08 2.09 19.08
CA PHE A 243 12.90 1.32 20.31
C PHE A 243 11.44 1.28 20.73
N GLU A 244 10.76 2.43 20.72
CA GLU A 244 9.33 2.49 21.01
C GLU A 244 8.52 1.68 19.98
N ALA A 245 8.89 1.75 18.71
CA ALA A 245 8.25 0.96 17.65
C ALA A 245 8.43 -0.55 17.90
N TRP A 246 9.65 -0.99 18.23
CA TRP A 246 9.94 -2.38 18.59
C TRP A 246 9.16 -2.87 19.81
N MET A 247 9.01 -2.03 20.84
CA MET A 247 8.27 -2.38 22.05
C MET A 247 6.79 -2.63 21.76
N ALA A 248 6.20 -1.81 20.87
CA ALA A 248 4.80 -1.87 20.48
C ALA A 248 4.51 -2.88 19.33
N ALA A 249 5.54 -3.42 18.68
CA ALA A 249 5.38 -4.35 17.55
C ALA A 249 4.81 -5.71 17.98
N ASP A 250 4.06 -6.34 17.08
CA ASP A 250 3.58 -7.71 17.25
C ASP A 250 4.75 -8.69 17.38
N PRO A 251 4.61 -9.82 18.11
CA PRO A 251 5.69 -10.79 18.31
C PRO A 251 6.33 -11.27 17.00
N SER A 252 5.55 -11.41 15.92
CA SER A 252 6.04 -11.81 14.60
C SER A 252 6.93 -10.76 13.93
N GLU A 253 6.80 -9.49 14.30
CA GLU A 253 7.53 -8.37 13.69
C GLU A 253 8.72 -7.91 14.55
N LYS A 254 8.72 -8.22 15.86
CA LYS A 254 9.76 -7.75 16.80
C LYS A 254 11.20 -7.99 16.34
N ALA A 255 11.48 -9.12 15.70
CA ALA A 255 12.83 -9.42 15.21
C ALA A 255 13.29 -8.40 14.14
N ALA A 256 12.41 -8.05 13.20
CA ALA A 256 12.71 -7.08 12.14
C ALA A 256 12.94 -5.68 12.72
N PHE A 257 12.06 -5.23 13.62
CA PHE A 257 12.19 -3.92 14.28
C PHE A 257 13.46 -3.83 15.12
N LYS A 258 13.84 -4.92 15.83
CA LYS A 258 15.06 -4.99 16.63
C LYS A 258 16.32 -4.89 15.78
N SER A 259 16.34 -5.54 14.62
CA SER A 259 17.48 -5.47 13.69
C SER A 259 17.76 -4.03 13.25
N VAL A 260 16.70 -3.27 12.92
CA VAL A 260 16.81 -1.85 12.55
C VAL A 260 17.26 -0.99 13.75
N LEU A 261 16.73 -1.25 14.94
CA LEU A 261 17.14 -0.56 16.16
C LEU A 261 18.65 -0.71 16.42
N ASP A 262 19.18 -1.92 16.27
CA ASP A 262 20.59 -2.20 16.52
C ASP A 262 21.50 -1.48 15.51
N GLN A 263 21.06 -1.35 14.26
CA GLN A 263 21.74 -0.53 13.25
C GLN A 263 21.81 0.95 13.70
N TYR A 264 20.70 1.53 14.16
CA TYR A 264 20.65 2.93 14.58
C TYR A 264 21.52 3.18 15.82
N LYS A 265 21.46 2.28 16.82
CA LYS A 265 22.32 2.35 18.02
C LYS A 265 23.80 2.30 17.68
N LYS A 266 24.20 1.41 16.76
CA LYS A 266 25.60 1.31 16.31
C LYS A 266 26.07 2.62 15.66
N SER A 267 25.24 3.24 14.83
CA SER A 267 25.56 4.52 14.19
C SER A 267 25.65 5.67 15.19
N SER A 268 24.74 5.74 16.17
CA SER A 268 24.77 6.76 17.23
C SER A 268 26.05 6.65 18.07
N ALA A 269 26.43 5.44 18.47
CA ALA A 269 27.65 5.19 19.23
C ALA A 269 28.95 5.51 18.44
N ALA A 270 28.93 5.39 17.11
CA ALA A 270 30.06 5.78 16.27
C ALA A 270 30.22 7.32 16.21
N LYS A 271 29.11 8.06 16.15
CA LYS A 271 29.10 9.54 16.13
C LYS A 271 29.57 10.13 17.45
N ALA A 272 29.24 9.51 18.59
CA ALA A 272 29.68 9.96 19.92
C ALA A 272 31.18 9.75 20.21
N LYS A 273 31.91 9.04 19.34
CA LYS A 273 33.35 8.78 19.46
C LYS A 273 34.22 9.69 18.57
N LEU A 274 33.61 10.53 17.75
CA LEU A 274 34.26 11.54 16.90
C LEU A 274 34.19 12.90 17.57
#